data_AF-A0A2E2RQZ1-F1
#
_entry.id   AF-A0A2E2RQZ1-F1
#
_cell.length_a   1.000
_cell.length_b   1.000
_cell.length_c   1.000
_cell.angle_alpha   90.00
_cell.angle_beta   90.00
_cell.angle_gamma   90.00
#
_symmetry.space_group_name_H-M   'P 1'
#
loop_
_entity.id
_entity.type
_entity.pdbx_description
1 polymer ?
#
loop_
_entity_poly.entity_id
_entity_poly.type
_entity_poly.pdbx_seq_one_letter_code
_entity_poly.pdbx_strand_id
1 'polypeptide(L)'
;MEMADKIRVLDPRGFPPKVVGKRLANRPMSLDGKVVYLIDALFDNADVFMEELRKWFADNMPSVETRIIKPRESWQDDPEMRARVVADGDAAIMGVGL
;
A
#
# COMPACT_ATOMS: atom_id res chain seq x y z
N MET A 1 -13.30 35.37 52.41
CA MET A 1 -12.15 34.74 51.73
C MET A 1 -12.61 34.54 50.29
N GLU A 2 -12.18 35.39 49.37
CA GLU A 2 -12.57 35.28 47.95
C GLU A 2 -12.04 33.96 47.37
N MET A 3 -12.89 33.22 46.66
CA MET A 3 -12.44 32.06 45.91
C MET A 3 -11.74 32.56 44.64
N ALA A 4 -10.51 32.11 44.43
CA ALA A 4 -9.77 32.41 43.20
C ALA A 4 -10.50 31.85 41.97
N ASP A 5 -10.47 32.63 40.88
CA ASP A 5 -11.05 32.23 39.60
C ASP A 5 -10.36 30.99 39.02
N LYS A 6 -11.17 30.11 38.42
CA LYS A 6 -10.67 28.87 37.82
C LYS A 6 -10.05 29.15 36.45
N ILE A 7 -8.90 28.54 36.19
CA ILE A 7 -8.28 28.47 34.86
C ILE A 7 -8.59 27.14 34.18
N ARG A 8 -8.69 27.15 32.85
CA ARG A 8 -8.82 25.94 32.03
C ARG A 8 -7.42 25.40 31.72
N VAL A 9 -7.14 24.18 32.14
CA VAL A 9 -5.90 23.45 31.83
C VAL A 9 -6.23 22.33 30.84
N LEU A 10 -5.45 22.21 29.76
CA LEU A 10 -5.56 21.11 28.80
C LEU A 10 -4.57 20.01 29.16
N ASP A 11 -4.99 18.76 29.10
CA ASP A 11 -4.12 17.61 29.30
C ASP A 11 -3.27 17.37 28.02
N PRO A 12 -1.94 17.50 28.07
CA PRO A 12 -1.08 17.31 26.90
C PRO A 12 -1.00 15.86 26.44
N ARG A 13 -1.49 14.89 27.23
CA ARG A 13 -1.43 13.46 26.89
C ARG A 13 -2.41 13.08 25.77
N GLY A 14 -3.42 13.91 25.51
CA GLY A 14 -4.46 13.63 24.53
C GLY A 14 -5.18 12.30 24.79
N PHE A 15 -5.85 11.78 23.77
CA PHE A 15 -6.39 10.41 23.77
C PHE A 15 -5.69 9.62 22.68
N PRO A 16 -5.16 8.41 22.98
CA PRO A 16 -4.58 7.58 21.94
C PRO A 16 -5.68 7.24 20.91
N PRO A 17 -5.33 7.21 19.61
CA PRO A 17 -6.29 6.86 18.58
C PRO A 17 -6.79 5.44 18.80
N LYS A 18 -8.05 5.17 18.43
CA LYS A 18 -8.59 3.82 18.46
C LYS A 18 -7.82 2.96 17.45
N VAL A 19 -6.97 2.07 17.94
CA VAL A 19 -6.27 1.10 17.11
C VAL A 19 -7.23 -0.05 16.82
N VAL A 20 -7.51 -0.27 15.54
CA VAL A 20 -8.28 -1.42 15.07
C VAL A 20 -7.32 -2.31 14.26
N GLY A 21 -7.22 -3.57 14.64
CA GLY A 21 -6.41 -4.54 13.90
C GLY A 21 -6.93 -4.69 12.47
N LYS A 22 -6.03 -4.54 11.49
CA LYS A 22 -6.31 -4.89 10.09
C LYS A 22 -5.69 -6.24 9.81
N ARG A 23 -6.45 -7.13 9.17
CA ARG A 23 -5.93 -8.42 8.71
C ARG A 23 -5.07 -8.20 7.47
N LEU A 24 -3.94 -8.92 7.39
CA LEU A 24 -3.15 -8.99 6.17
C LEU A 24 -3.96 -9.65 5.04
N ALA A 25 -3.58 -9.39 3.79
CA ALA A 25 -4.14 -10.08 2.64
C ALA A 25 -3.97 -11.60 2.78
N ASN A 26 -4.93 -12.37 2.25
CA ASN A 26 -4.79 -13.82 2.19
C ASN A 26 -3.60 -14.18 1.31
N ARG A 27 -2.72 -15.06 1.79
CA ARG A 27 -1.60 -15.54 0.99
C ARG A 27 -2.09 -16.61 0.00
N PRO A 28 -1.90 -16.43 -1.32
CA PRO A 28 -2.16 -17.49 -2.27
C PRO A 28 -1.14 -18.63 -2.11
N MET A 29 -1.56 -19.87 -2.38
CA MET A 29 -0.69 -21.06 -2.30
C MET A 29 0.35 -21.12 -3.42
N SER A 30 0.02 -20.58 -4.60
CA SER A 30 0.90 -20.40 -5.76
C SER A 30 0.50 -19.13 -6.52
N LEU A 31 1.40 -18.62 -7.35
CA LEU A 31 1.13 -17.54 -8.31
C LEU A 31 0.75 -18.07 -9.70
N ASP A 32 0.77 -19.38 -9.94
CA ASP A 32 0.41 -19.94 -11.24
C ASP A 32 -1.01 -19.55 -11.67
N GLY A 33 -1.14 -18.98 -12.88
CA GLY A 33 -2.41 -18.52 -13.43
C GLY A 33 -2.98 -17.30 -12.72
N LYS A 34 -2.19 -16.60 -11.88
CA LYS A 34 -2.63 -15.46 -11.08
C LYS A 34 -2.26 -14.12 -11.71
N VAL A 35 -3.03 -13.10 -11.35
CA VAL A 35 -2.74 -11.71 -11.68
C VAL A 35 -1.95 -11.07 -10.54
N VAL A 36 -0.73 -10.64 -10.83
CA VAL A 36 0.15 -9.90 -9.91
C VAL A 36 0.26 -8.45 -10.36
N TYR A 37 -0.22 -7.53 -9.54
CA TYR A 37 0.01 -6.10 -9.76
C TYR A 37 1.40 -5.69 -9.31
N LEU A 38 2.13 -5.02 -10.20
CA LEU A 38 3.42 -4.40 -9.96
C LEU A 38 3.18 -2.90 -9.77
N ILE A 39 3.12 -2.46 -8.51
CA ILE A 39 2.82 -1.08 -8.15
C ILE A 39 4.12 -0.29 -8.12
N ASP A 40 4.32 0.57 -9.10
CA ASP A 40 5.34 1.61 -9.05
C ASP A 40 4.78 2.77 -8.20
N ALA A 41 5.33 2.94 -6.99
CA ALA A 41 4.87 3.95 -6.05
C ALA A 41 5.50 5.34 -6.27
N LEU A 42 6.10 5.58 -7.44
CA LEU A 42 6.71 6.85 -7.85
C LEU A 42 7.91 7.24 -6.96
N PHE A 43 8.67 6.25 -6.50
CA PHE A 43 9.98 6.46 -5.88
C PHE A 43 11.07 6.35 -6.95
N ASP A 44 12.24 6.90 -6.67
CA ASP A 44 13.37 6.88 -7.60
C ASP A 44 13.69 5.45 -8.06
N ASN A 45 13.69 5.27 -9.39
CA ASN A 45 13.95 4.00 -10.08
C ASN A 45 12.97 2.85 -9.78
N ALA A 46 11.84 3.10 -9.11
CA ALA A 46 10.84 2.07 -8.89
C ALA A 46 10.24 1.57 -10.22
N ASP A 47 10.07 2.45 -11.20
CA ASP A 47 9.60 2.14 -12.54
C ASP A 47 10.54 1.18 -13.30
N VAL A 48 11.86 1.45 -13.26
CA VAL A 48 12.88 0.61 -13.89
C VAL A 48 12.87 -0.78 -13.26
N PHE A 49 12.84 -0.85 -11.93
CA PHE A 49 12.79 -2.14 -11.23
C PHE A 49 11.50 -2.92 -11.55
N MET A 50 10.34 -2.26 -11.60
CA MET A 50 9.08 -2.92 -11.93
C MET A 50 9.07 -3.49 -13.34
N GLU A 51 9.70 -2.80 -14.29
CA GLU A 51 9.82 -3.30 -15.66
C GLU A 51 10.76 -4.51 -15.75
N GLU A 52 11.89 -4.50 -15.05
CA GLU A 52 12.78 -5.68 -14.99
C GLU A 52 12.11 -6.87 -14.28
N LEU A 53 11.35 -6.61 -13.23
CA LEU A 53 10.57 -7.64 -12.55
C LEU A 53 9.49 -8.23 -13.46
N ARG A 54 8.80 -7.39 -14.25
CA ARG A 54 7.82 -7.83 -15.25
C ARG A 54 8.47 -8.76 -16.29
N LYS A 55 9.66 -8.41 -16.79
CA LYS A 55 10.42 -9.26 -17.72
C LYS A 55 10.82 -10.58 -17.07
N TRP A 56 11.32 -10.54 -15.84
CA TRP A 56 11.68 -11.75 -15.11
C TRP A 56 10.49 -12.71 -14.94
N PHE A 57 9.30 -12.20 -14.60
CA PHE A 57 8.08 -13.03 -14.54
C PHE A 57 7.74 -13.64 -15.90
N ALA A 58 7.83 -12.87 -16.98
CA ALA A 58 7.57 -13.39 -18.32
C ALA A 58 8.52 -14.55 -18.70
N ASP A 59 9.79 -14.46 -18.32
CA ASP A 59 10.81 -15.46 -18.65
C ASP A 59 10.76 -16.69 -17.74
N ASN A 60 10.49 -16.50 -16.44
CA ASN A 60 10.67 -17.55 -15.42
C ASN A 60 9.34 -18.11 -14.89
N MET A 61 8.25 -17.36 -15.01
CA MET A 61 6.93 -17.72 -14.52
C MET A 61 5.84 -17.26 -15.51
N PRO A 62 5.84 -17.76 -16.76
CA PRO A 62 4.95 -17.29 -17.83
C PRO A 62 3.45 -17.55 -17.55
N SER A 63 3.13 -18.41 -16.56
CA SER A 63 1.77 -18.63 -16.08
C SER A 63 1.23 -17.44 -15.26
N VAL A 64 2.09 -16.54 -14.79
CA VAL A 64 1.73 -15.37 -13.98
C VAL A 64 1.46 -14.19 -14.91
N GLU A 65 0.29 -13.59 -14.79
CA GLU A 65 -0.03 -12.35 -15.49
C GLU A 65 0.42 -11.15 -14.63
N THR A 66 1.40 -10.38 -15.11
CA THR A 66 1.86 -9.17 -14.42
C THR A 66 1.27 -7.90 -15.01
N ARG A 67 0.80 -6.97 -14.17
CA ARG A 67 0.25 -5.66 -14.59
C ARG A 67 0.92 -4.51 -13.83
N ILE A 68 1.57 -3.58 -14.54
CA ILE A 68 2.14 -2.38 -13.92
C ILE A 68 1.06 -1.32 -13.74
N ILE A 69 1.03 -0.69 -12.57
CA ILE A 69 0.12 0.43 -12.25
C ILE A 69 0.83 1.44 -11.34
N LYS A 70 0.43 2.71 -11.43
CA LYS A 70 0.99 3.81 -10.63
C LYS A 70 -0.14 4.55 -9.89
N PRO A 71 0.08 5.01 -8.65
CA PRO A 71 -0.83 5.95 -8.01
C PRO A 71 -0.70 7.34 -8.67
N ARG A 72 -1.65 8.24 -8.38
CA ARG A 72 -1.56 9.64 -8.83
C ARG A 72 -0.37 10.39 -8.24
N GLU A 73 -0.05 10.13 -6.97
CA GLU A 73 0.98 10.81 -6.20
C GLU A 73 1.65 9.83 -5.23
N SER A 74 2.94 10.02 -4.96
CA SER A 74 3.62 9.33 -3.87
C SER A 74 3.05 9.79 -2.53
N TRP A 75 3.04 8.90 -1.52
CA TRP A 75 2.62 9.19 -0.14
C TRP A 75 1.14 9.52 0.10
N GLN A 76 0.30 9.56 -0.94
CA GLN A 76 -1.15 9.70 -0.81
C GLN A 76 -1.85 8.40 -1.23
N ASP A 77 -2.89 7.98 -0.48
CA ASP A 77 -3.73 6.85 -0.92
C ASP A 77 -4.43 7.22 -2.22
N ASP A 78 -4.46 6.27 -3.16
CA ASP A 78 -5.30 6.33 -4.36
C ASP A 78 -6.38 5.25 -4.22
N PRO A 79 -7.57 5.60 -3.66
CA PRO A 79 -8.61 4.62 -3.41
C PRO A 79 -9.13 3.94 -4.67
N GLU A 80 -9.08 4.64 -5.80
CA GLU A 80 -9.55 4.12 -7.08
C GLU A 80 -8.58 3.08 -7.62
N MET A 81 -7.28 3.40 -7.64
CA MET A 81 -6.23 2.46 -8.01
C MET A 81 -6.23 1.23 -7.10
N ARG A 82 -6.35 1.42 -5.79
CA ARG A 82 -6.45 0.32 -4.82
C ARG A 82 -7.69 -0.54 -5.06
N ALA A 83 -8.84 0.05 -5.38
CA ALA A 83 -10.05 -0.71 -5.69
C ALA A 83 -9.86 -1.61 -6.91
N ARG A 84 -9.16 -1.13 -7.95
CA ARG A 84 -8.83 -1.95 -9.13
C ARG A 84 -7.92 -3.11 -8.79
N VAL A 85 -6.86 -2.88 -8.00
CA VAL A 85 -5.95 -3.95 -7.55
C VAL A 85 -6.70 -5.02 -6.74
N VAL A 86 -7.66 -4.61 -5.89
CA VAL A 86 -8.49 -5.55 -5.12
C VAL A 86 -9.47 -6.32 -5.99
N ALA A 87 -10.05 -5.67 -7.01
CA ALA A 87 -11.03 -6.29 -7.89
C ALA A 87 -10.39 -7.32 -8.85
N ASP A 88 -9.25 -6.96 -9.41
CA ASP A 88 -8.69 -7.65 -10.57
C ASP A 88 -7.37 -8.38 -10.29
N GLY A 89 -6.83 -8.27 -9.08
CA GLY A 89 -5.53 -8.81 -8.68
C GLY A 89 -5.63 -9.91 -7.61
N ASP A 90 -4.81 -10.95 -7.74
CA ASP A 90 -4.63 -11.97 -6.70
C ASP A 90 -3.54 -11.59 -5.69
N ALA A 91 -2.55 -10.81 -6.14
CA ALA A 91 -1.44 -10.34 -5.33
C ALA A 91 -0.90 -8.99 -5.86
N ALA A 92 -0.14 -8.29 -5.01
CA ALA A 92 0.54 -7.05 -5.40
C ALA A 92 1.97 -7.01 -4.84
N ILE A 93 2.89 -6.48 -5.63
CA ILE A 93 4.26 -6.13 -5.25
C ILE A 93 4.37 -4.61 -5.38
N MET A 94 4.82 -3.93 -4.33
CA MET A 94 4.90 -2.47 -4.32
C MET A 94 6.35 -2.02 -4.22
N GLY A 95 6.77 -1.21 -5.19
CA GLY A 95 8.11 -0.63 -5.28
C GLY A 95 8.15 0.67 -4.53
N VAL A 96 8.53 0.59 -3.26
CA VAL A 96 8.57 1.74 -2.35
C VAL A 96 9.93 2.46 -2.33
N GLY A 97 10.86 2.09 -3.22
CA GLY A 97 12.20 2.69 -3.39
C GLY A 97 12.96 2.99 -2.09
N LEU A 98 14.04 3.78 -2.21
CA LEU A 98 14.76 4.43 -1.11
C LEU A 98 15.06 5.87 -1.54
#